data_AF-A0A7C7N902-F1
#
_entry.id   AF-A0A7C7N902-F1
#
_cell.length_a   1.000
_cell.length_b   1.000
_cell.length_c   1.000
_cell.angle_alpha   90.00
_cell.angle_beta   90.00
_cell.angle_gamma   90.00
#
_symmetry.space_group_name_H-M   'P 1'
#
loop_
_entity.id
_entity.type
_entity.pdbx_description
1 polymer ?
#
loop_
_entity_poly.entity_id
_entity_poly.type
_entity_poly.pdbx_seq_one_letter_code
_entity_poly.pdbx_strand_id
1 'polypeptide(L)'
;MKVGSPRGWPYSASSSPDPLPKSAWVQDLRVMYPLANDASPEGDEISAADLLAWVGGLTVIDKEGPASDLNAWLTANNATTIAERRLFLVVGELANPYRLADIGITGMPIIPVRIDGLTRTWIDSMDSREVQPGVHHVTLARTEGWWERTLLALPDTGQMRKMTDWLNAGSSTDWRWCRLAEGSIHITPDENLQAPTQDMLVWDGDSERVEDAAPKPLGPALNLSEVTVPLFTRQGIYDHRGRIARCVHFPQRKFHHDLYRRGSAKPWNSVISTQ
;
A
#
# COMPACT_ATOMS: atom_id res chain seq x y z
N MET A 1 1.96 -15.87 -6.55
CA MET A 1 2.51 -16.36 -5.26
C MET A 1 2.06 -17.80 -5.03
N LYS A 2 2.76 -18.61 -4.20
CA LYS A 2 2.25 -19.93 -3.72
C LYS A 2 1.63 -19.79 -2.33
N VAL A 3 0.79 -20.74 -1.92
CA VAL A 3 0.30 -20.83 -0.53
C VAL A 3 1.47 -20.89 0.43
N GLY A 4 1.42 -20.08 1.47
CA GLY A 4 2.52 -19.92 2.41
C GLY A 4 2.05 -19.44 3.78
N SER A 5 2.98 -19.09 4.65
CA SER A 5 2.66 -18.48 5.94
C SER A 5 2.86 -16.96 5.86
N PRO A 6 2.01 -16.15 6.52
CA PRO A 6 2.29 -14.73 6.72
C PRO A 6 3.68 -14.51 7.34
N ARG A 7 4.15 -15.47 8.17
CA ARG A 7 5.48 -15.46 8.79
C ARG A 7 6.65 -15.55 7.80
N GLY A 8 6.39 -15.98 6.56
CA GLY A 8 7.37 -15.99 5.47
C GLY A 8 7.67 -14.60 4.88
N TRP A 9 7.00 -13.54 5.34
CA TRP A 9 7.13 -12.17 4.85
C TRP A 9 7.74 -11.26 5.91
N PRO A 10 9.02 -11.45 6.28
CA PRO A 10 9.62 -10.75 7.41
C PRO A 10 9.56 -9.22 7.22
N TYR A 11 9.12 -8.53 8.27
CA TYR A 11 9.10 -7.08 8.33
C TYR A 11 10.07 -6.63 9.43
N SER A 12 11.21 -6.07 9.02
CA SER A 12 12.24 -5.59 9.95
C SER A 12 12.99 -4.41 9.33
N ALA A 13 13.91 -3.82 10.09
CA ALA A 13 14.70 -2.72 9.56
C ALA A 13 15.58 -3.09 8.35
N SER A 14 15.88 -4.37 8.15
CA SER A 14 16.63 -4.84 6.99
C SER A 14 15.76 -5.09 5.75
N SER A 15 14.46 -5.28 5.91
CA SER A 15 13.51 -5.72 4.87
C SER A 15 12.25 -4.87 4.81
N SER A 16 12.32 -3.60 5.23
CA SER A 16 11.21 -2.66 5.09
C SER A 16 11.45 -1.74 3.88
N PRO A 17 10.41 -1.44 3.08
CA PRO A 17 9.05 -1.96 3.19
C PRO A 17 8.87 -3.30 2.45
N ASP A 18 9.93 -3.82 1.82
CA ASP A 18 9.91 -4.97 0.90
C ASP A 18 10.71 -6.17 1.43
N PRO A 19 10.26 -7.42 1.18
CA PRO A 19 9.37 -7.78 0.07
C PRO A 19 7.87 -7.67 0.42
N LEU A 20 7.07 -7.25 -0.56
CA LEU A 20 5.61 -7.33 -0.53
C LEU A 20 5.07 -8.32 -1.57
N PRO A 21 3.91 -8.95 -1.30
CA PRO A 21 3.17 -9.74 -2.28
C PRO A 21 3.00 -9.05 -3.64
N LYS A 22 3.31 -9.78 -4.71
CA LYS A 22 3.15 -9.30 -6.09
C LYS A 22 1.75 -9.57 -6.67
N SER A 23 1.11 -10.64 -6.21
CA SER A 23 -0.21 -11.10 -6.64
C SER A 23 -1.26 -10.79 -5.57
N ALA A 24 -2.53 -10.81 -5.94
CA ALA A 24 -3.64 -10.72 -4.99
C ALA A 24 -3.62 -11.88 -3.99
N TRP A 25 -4.10 -11.63 -2.77
CA TRP A 25 -4.08 -12.60 -1.69
C TRP A 25 -5.11 -12.30 -0.60
N VAL A 26 -5.46 -13.33 0.18
CA VAL A 26 -6.16 -13.23 1.47
C VAL A 26 -5.41 -14.12 2.48
N GLN A 27 -5.53 -13.85 3.77
CA GLN A 27 -4.86 -14.66 4.79
C GLN A 27 -5.73 -14.93 6.01
N ASP A 28 -5.46 -16.02 6.70
CA ASP A 28 -5.69 -16.14 8.13
C ASP A 28 -4.39 -15.86 8.92
N LEU A 29 -4.35 -16.11 10.23
CA LEU A 29 -3.16 -15.84 11.06
C LEU A 29 -1.96 -16.76 10.74
N ARG A 30 -2.19 -17.87 10.04
CA ARG A 30 -1.24 -18.96 9.81
C ARG A 30 -0.93 -19.15 8.34
N VAL A 31 -1.92 -18.96 7.46
CA VAL A 31 -1.84 -19.27 6.04
C VAL A 31 -2.23 -18.06 5.18
N MET A 32 -1.41 -17.81 4.16
CA MET A 32 -1.71 -16.91 3.05
C MET A 32 -2.16 -17.71 1.84
N TYR A 33 -3.27 -17.28 1.26
CA TYR A 33 -3.90 -17.86 0.09
C TYR A 33 -3.80 -16.88 -1.09
N PRO A 34 -3.13 -17.24 -2.18
CA PRO A 34 -3.18 -16.48 -3.42
C PRO A 34 -4.63 -16.40 -3.93
N LEU A 35 -4.98 -15.25 -4.48
CA LEU A 35 -6.23 -15.05 -5.22
C LEU A 35 -5.91 -15.05 -6.71
N ALA A 36 -6.60 -15.89 -7.46
CA ALA A 36 -6.46 -15.99 -8.90
C ALA A 36 -7.72 -15.46 -9.60
N ASN A 37 -7.51 -14.90 -10.80
CA ASN A 37 -8.56 -14.67 -11.75
C ASN A 37 -8.09 -15.06 -13.14
N ASP A 38 -9.01 -15.54 -13.96
CA ASP A 38 -8.78 -15.73 -15.38
C ASP A 38 -9.01 -14.43 -16.18
N ALA A 39 -9.70 -13.44 -15.59
CA ALA A 39 -10.02 -12.17 -16.23
C ALA A 39 -9.75 -10.94 -15.36
N SER A 40 -9.13 -9.91 -15.94
CA SER A 40 -9.06 -8.57 -15.34
C SER A 40 -10.39 -7.84 -15.52
N PRO A 41 -10.74 -6.88 -14.65
CA PRO A 41 -11.94 -6.07 -14.88
C PRO A 41 -11.74 -5.23 -16.16
N GLU A 42 -12.78 -5.14 -16.98
CA GLU A 42 -12.77 -4.40 -18.25
C GLU A 42 -13.21 -2.94 -18.06
N GLY A 43 -12.90 -2.10 -19.04
CA GLY A 43 -13.28 -0.69 -19.08
C GLY A 43 -12.18 0.27 -18.64
N ASP A 44 -12.47 1.58 -18.75
CA ASP A 44 -11.55 2.66 -18.39
C ASP A 44 -11.64 3.02 -16.90
N GLU A 45 -12.82 2.86 -16.28
CA GLU A 45 -13.08 3.14 -14.86
C GLU A 45 -13.89 2.01 -14.23
N ILE A 46 -13.72 1.81 -12.92
CA ILE A 46 -14.47 0.83 -12.12
C ILE A 46 -14.98 1.48 -10.83
N SER A 47 -16.26 1.25 -10.52
CA SER A 47 -16.86 1.71 -9.26
C SER A 47 -16.38 0.87 -8.08
N ALA A 48 -16.47 1.41 -6.85
CA ALA A 48 -16.17 0.61 -5.66
C ALA A 48 -17.04 -0.65 -5.56
N ALA A 49 -18.34 -0.55 -5.90
CA ALA A 49 -19.25 -1.69 -5.85
C ALA A 49 -18.85 -2.79 -6.84
N ASP A 50 -18.52 -2.42 -8.08
CA ASP A 50 -18.09 -3.37 -9.11
C ASP A 50 -16.73 -3.98 -8.79
N LEU A 51 -15.80 -3.19 -8.23
CA LEU A 51 -14.52 -3.71 -7.78
C LEU A 51 -14.70 -4.73 -6.64
N LEU A 52 -15.55 -4.43 -5.64
CA LEU A 52 -15.84 -5.37 -4.56
C LEU A 52 -16.48 -6.65 -5.10
N ALA A 53 -17.43 -6.55 -6.05
CA ALA A 53 -18.02 -7.72 -6.70
C ALA A 53 -16.97 -8.56 -7.44
N TRP A 54 -16.09 -7.92 -8.22
CA TRP A 54 -15.00 -8.59 -8.92
C TRP A 54 -14.02 -9.26 -7.95
N VAL A 55 -13.59 -8.58 -6.89
CA VAL A 55 -12.70 -9.18 -5.88
C VAL A 55 -13.37 -10.35 -5.15
N GLY A 56 -14.65 -10.24 -4.83
CA GLY A 56 -15.44 -11.29 -4.19
C GLY A 56 -15.57 -12.57 -5.03
N GLY A 57 -15.47 -12.45 -6.35
CA GLY A 57 -15.48 -13.57 -7.29
C GLY A 57 -14.10 -14.20 -7.54
N LEU A 58 -13.03 -13.67 -6.95
CA LEU A 58 -11.69 -14.25 -7.14
C LEU A 58 -11.60 -15.65 -6.54
N THR A 59 -10.88 -16.53 -7.24
CA THR A 59 -10.67 -17.91 -6.79
C THR A 59 -9.56 -17.96 -5.76
N VAL A 60 -9.86 -18.48 -4.58
CA VAL A 60 -8.89 -18.77 -3.54
C VAL A 60 -8.11 -20.03 -3.90
N ILE A 61 -6.79 -19.92 -3.94
CA ILE A 61 -5.89 -21.05 -4.18
C ILE A 61 -5.39 -21.60 -2.85
N ASP A 62 -5.63 -22.88 -2.60
CA ASP A 62 -5.09 -23.62 -1.46
C ASP A 62 -3.91 -24.53 -1.87
N LYS A 63 -3.51 -25.45 -0.99
CA LYS A 63 -2.37 -26.35 -1.25
C LYS A 63 -2.67 -27.41 -2.31
N GLU A 64 -3.94 -27.75 -2.49
CA GLU A 64 -4.43 -28.76 -3.42
C GLU A 64 -4.82 -28.14 -4.78
N GLY A 65 -5.10 -26.84 -4.82
CA GLY A 65 -5.33 -26.08 -6.04
C GLY A 65 -6.41 -25.00 -5.87
N PRO A 66 -7.15 -24.68 -6.93
CA PRO A 66 -8.35 -23.85 -6.84
C PRO A 66 -9.38 -24.47 -5.88
N ALA A 67 -9.78 -23.74 -4.84
CA ALA A 67 -10.63 -24.27 -3.78
C ALA A 67 -12.08 -23.75 -3.86
N SER A 68 -12.26 -22.43 -3.82
CA SER A 68 -13.57 -21.77 -3.82
C SER A 68 -13.43 -20.31 -4.24
N ASP A 69 -14.53 -19.63 -4.54
CA ASP A 69 -14.51 -18.17 -4.63
C ASP A 69 -14.27 -17.52 -3.26
N LEU A 70 -13.83 -16.26 -3.27
CA LEU A 70 -13.47 -15.53 -2.07
C LEU A 70 -14.67 -15.32 -1.13
N ASN A 71 -15.88 -15.11 -1.64
CA ASN A 71 -17.06 -14.95 -0.79
C ASN A 71 -17.38 -16.22 0.01
N ALA A 72 -17.30 -17.38 -0.63
CA ALA A 72 -17.45 -18.67 0.02
C ALA A 72 -16.36 -18.88 1.08
N TRP A 73 -15.09 -18.57 0.75
CA TRP A 73 -13.98 -18.65 1.70
C TRP A 73 -14.17 -17.74 2.91
N LEU A 74 -14.59 -16.49 2.70
CA LEU A 74 -14.85 -15.53 3.79
C LEU A 74 -15.95 -16.04 4.73
N THR A 75 -17.03 -16.58 4.16
CA THR A 75 -18.15 -17.16 4.91
C THR A 75 -17.70 -18.37 5.74
N ALA A 76 -16.96 -19.29 5.13
CA ALA A 76 -16.45 -20.48 5.81
C ALA A 76 -15.48 -20.15 6.96
N ASN A 77 -14.78 -19.02 6.87
CA ASN A 77 -13.85 -18.54 7.90
C ASN A 77 -14.47 -17.53 8.88
N ASN A 78 -15.80 -17.34 8.86
CA ASN A 78 -16.52 -16.39 9.70
C ASN A 78 -15.91 -14.96 9.62
N ALA A 79 -15.50 -14.55 8.42
CA ALA A 79 -14.95 -13.24 8.12
C ALA A 79 -16.02 -12.33 7.51
N THR A 80 -15.82 -11.02 7.63
CA THR A 80 -16.71 -9.99 7.06
C THR A 80 -16.89 -10.19 5.55
N THR A 81 -18.12 -10.04 5.05
CA THR A 81 -18.46 -10.27 3.64
C THR A 81 -17.81 -9.20 2.73
N ILE A 82 -17.73 -9.46 1.42
CA ILE A 82 -17.13 -8.49 0.48
C ILE A 82 -17.92 -7.17 0.41
N ALA A 83 -19.24 -7.24 0.55
CA ALA A 83 -20.16 -6.11 0.45
C ALA A 83 -19.97 -5.08 1.60
N GLU A 84 -19.43 -5.51 2.73
CA GLU A 84 -19.23 -4.65 3.91
C GLU A 84 -17.84 -3.99 3.95
N ARG A 85 -17.00 -4.27 2.95
CA ARG A 85 -15.61 -3.79 2.89
C ARG A 85 -15.51 -2.42 2.24
N ARG A 86 -14.33 -1.81 2.38
CA ARG A 86 -14.00 -0.48 1.85
C ARG A 86 -12.67 -0.53 1.09
N LEU A 87 -12.47 0.39 0.16
CA LEU A 87 -11.21 0.54 -0.55
C LEU A 87 -10.22 1.28 0.36
N PHE A 88 -9.12 0.62 0.73
CA PHE A 88 -8.11 1.17 1.63
C PHE A 88 -6.71 0.99 1.05
N LEU A 89 -6.11 2.07 0.53
CA LEU A 89 -4.76 2.03 -0.04
C LEU A 89 -3.76 1.87 1.10
N VAL A 90 -3.12 0.70 1.18
CA VAL A 90 -2.14 0.41 2.24
C VAL A 90 -0.74 0.75 1.77
N VAL A 91 0.03 1.36 2.66
CA VAL A 91 1.42 1.74 2.41
C VAL A 91 2.31 1.19 3.52
N GLY A 92 3.52 0.76 3.17
CA GLY A 92 4.51 0.23 4.11
C GLY A 92 4.02 -0.98 4.91
N GLU A 93 4.08 -0.89 6.23
CA GLU A 93 3.86 -2.01 7.15
C GLU A 93 2.45 -2.61 7.06
N LEU A 94 1.42 -1.81 6.75
CA LEU A 94 0.05 -2.31 6.64
C LEU A 94 -0.20 -3.15 5.39
N ALA A 95 0.74 -3.15 4.45
CA ALA A 95 0.69 -3.99 3.27
C ALA A 95 1.39 -5.34 3.49
N ASN A 96 2.12 -5.49 4.61
CA ASN A 96 2.94 -6.65 4.88
C ASN A 96 2.13 -7.77 5.59
N PRO A 97 2.15 -9.01 5.08
CA PRO A 97 1.42 -10.13 5.67
C PRO A 97 1.78 -10.47 7.12
N TYR A 98 3.07 -10.48 7.45
CA TYR A 98 3.58 -10.73 8.80
C TYR A 98 3.01 -9.70 9.77
N ARG A 99 3.07 -8.42 9.40
CA ARG A 99 2.56 -7.34 10.26
C ARG A 99 1.05 -7.45 10.46
N LEU A 100 0.29 -7.72 9.39
CA LEU A 100 -1.15 -7.91 9.48
C LEU A 100 -1.53 -9.09 10.38
N ALA A 101 -0.78 -10.19 10.34
CA ALA A 101 -0.99 -11.34 11.23
C ALA A 101 -0.65 -11.00 12.70
N ASP A 102 0.41 -10.22 12.95
CA ASP A 102 0.78 -9.76 14.30
C ASP A 102 -0.28 -8.89 14.94
N ILE A 103 -0.87 -7.99 14.16
CA ILE A 103 -1.99 -7.18 14.65
C ILE A 103 -3.31 -7.93 14.57
N GLY A 104 -3.31 -9.23 14.29
CA GLY A 104 -4.49 -10.09 14.29
C GLY A 104 -5.55 -9.71 13.25
N ILE A 105 -5.13 -9.31 12.05
CA ILE A 105 -6.01 -9.07 10.90
C ILE A 105 -6.06 -10.33 10.04
N THR A 106 -7.28 -10.83 9.82
CA THR A 106 -7.57 -12.03 9.01
C THR A 106 -8.68 -11.76 8.02
N GLY A 107 -8.73 -12.57 6.98
CA GLY A 107 -9.74 -12.52 5.94
C GLY A 107 -9.82 -11.18 5.24
N MET A 108 -8.77 -10.37 5.23
CA MET A 108 -8.72 -9.09 4.50
C MET A 108 -8.12 -9.33 3.12
N PRO A 109 -8.90 -9.23 2.02
CA PRO A 109 -8.37 -9.35 0.67
C PRO A 109 -7.48 -8.16 0.36
N ILE A 110 -6.37 -8.41 -0.33
CA ILE A 110 -5.44 -7.38 -0.81
C ILE A 110 -5.12 -7.67 -2.27
N ILE A 111 -5.22 -6.64 -3.11
CA ILE A 111 -4.96 -6.73 -4.55
C ILE A 111 -3.84 -5.75 -4.96
N PRO A 112 -3.04 -6.09 -6.00
CA PRO A 112 -2.08 -5.16 -6.57
C PRO A 112 -2.79 -4.03 -7.32
N VAL A 113 -2.30 -2.81 -7.09
CA VAL A 113 -2.73 -1.62 -7.83
C VAL A 113 -1.51 -0.81 -8.25
N ARG A 114 -1.67 -0.01 -9.29
CA ARG A 114 -0.70 0.99 -9.71
C ARG A 114 -1.17 2.34 -9.21
N ILE A 115 -0.25 3.14 -8.69
CA ILE A 115 -0.46 4.57 -8.41
C ILE A 115 0.31 5.39 -9.44
N ASP A 116 -0.28 6.48 -9.91
CA ASP A 116 0.35 7.46 -10.80
C ASP A 116 0.27 8.85 -10.19
N GLY A 117 1.28 9.69 -10.45
CA GLY A 117 1.42 11.02 -9.87
C GLY A 117 1.75 11.05 -8.37
N LEU A 118 1.86 9.86 -7.74
CA LEU A 118 2.06 9.66 -6.31
C LEU A 118 3.16 8.62 -6.06
N THR A 119 3.95 8.81 -5.03
CA THR A 119 5.04 7.91 -4.64
C THR A 119 5.03 7.61 -3.14
N ARG A 120 5.38 6.38 -2.79
CA ARG A 120 5.67 5.92 -1.44
C ARG A 120 7.01 6.49 -0.98
N THR A 121 6.99 7.10 0.18
CA THR A 121 8.12 7.80 0.75
C THR A 121 8.18 7.61 2.26
N TRP A 122 9.32 7.95 2.85
CA TRP A 122 9.57 7.83 4.28
C TRP A 122 9.08 9.06 5.04
N ILE A 123 8.55 8.86 6.24
CA ILE A 123 8.27 9.96 7.17
C ILE A 123 9.49 10.27 8.05
N ASP A 124 9.53 11.46 8.64
CA ASP A 124 10.55 11.87 9.61
C ASP A 124 10.23 11.33 11.03
N SER A 125 9.81 10.06 11.11
CA SER A 125 9.52 9.37 12.37
C SER A 125 9.74 7.86 12.25
N MET A 126 10.30 7.29 13.31
CA MET A 126 10.47 5.85 13.46
C MET A 126 9.31 5.27 14.27
N ASP A 127 8.98 4.02 13.97
CA ASP A 127 8.18 3.13 14.78
C ASP A 127 8.90 2.86 16.10
N SER A 128 8.32 3.39 17.18
CA SER A 128 8.85 3.24 18.53
C SER A 128 8.72 1.83 19.10
N ARG A 129 8.00 0.92 18.43
CA ARG A 129 7.83 -0.48 18.86
C ARG A 129 8.97 -1.37 18.39
N GLU A 130 9.61 -1.01 17.28
CA GLU A 130 10.73 -1.75 16.69
C GLU A 130 12.04 -1.06 17.08
N VAL A 131 12.44 -1.18 18.35
CA VAL A 131 13.63 -0.50 18.86
C VAL A 131 14.86 -1.37 18.57
N GLN A 132 15.70 -0.92 17.63
CA GLN A 132 17.05 -1.43 17.26
C GLN A 132 17.11 -2.49 16.14
N PRO A 133 17.30 -2.06 14.87
CA PRO A 133 17.21 -0.69 14.34
C PRO A 133 15.74 -0.26 14.21
N GLY A 134 15.48 1.04 14.41
CA GLY A 134 14.15 1.64 14.20
C GLY A 134 13.57 1.35 12.82
N VAL A 135 12.26 1.08 12.74
CA VAL A 135 11.53 0.99 11.47
C VAL A 135 10.94 2.33 11.07
N HIS A 136 11.21 2.82 9.86
CA HIS A 136 10.60 4.08 9.41
C HIS A 136 9.23 3.79 8.83
N HIS A 137 8.22 4.59 9.16
CA HIS A 137 6.93 4.43 8.51
C HIS A 137 6.96 4.99 7.08
N VAL A 138 6.04 4.49 6.26
CA VAL A 138 5.88 4.89 4.87
C VAL A 138 4.59 5.70 4.72
N THR A 139 4.64 6.77 3.94
CA THR A 139 3.48 7.56 3.53
C THR A 139 3.53 7.85 2.02
N LEU A 140 2.65 8.72 1.53
CA LEU A 140 2.59 9.12 0.12
C LEU A 140 2.98 10.58 -0.06
N ALA A 141 3.63 10.89 -1.18
CA ALA A 141 3.88 12.23 -1.67
C ALA A 141 3.52 12.34 -3.15
N ARG A 142 3.21 13.56 -3.60
CA ARG A 142 3.13 13.91 -5.02
C ARG A 142 4.49 13.77 -5.70
N THR A 143 4.51 13.20 -6.89
CA THR A 143 5.63 13.33 -7.84
C THR A 143 5.04 13.29 -9.24
N GLU A 144 5.12 14.41 -9.95
CA GLU A 144 4.59 14.51 -11.30
C GLU A 144 5.27 13.50 -12.24
N GLY A 145 4.48 12.87 -13.11
CA GLY A 145 4.94 11.84 -14.05
C GLY A 145 5.33 10.51 -13.39
N TRP A 146 5.22 10.36 -12.07
CA TRP A 146 5.59 9.12 -11.39
C TRP A 146 4.57 8.00 -11.63
N TRP A 147 5.05 6.74 -11.63
CA TRP A 147 4.22 5.55 -11.54
C TRP A 147 4.88 4.51 -10.63
N GLU A 148 4.11 3.79 -9.82
CA GLU A 148 4.63 2.59 -9.16
C GLU A 148 3.51 1.63 -8.77
N ARG A 149 3.88 0.39 -8.49
CA ARG A 149 2.97 -0.61 -7.94
C ARG A 149 2.94 -0.54 -6.41
N THR A 150 1.75 -0.67 -5.86
CA THR A 150 1.47 -0.84 -4.44
C THR A 150 0.29 -1.81 -4.24
N LEU A 151 -0.29 -1.82 -3.05
CA LEU A 151 -1.35 -2.73 -2.65
C LEU A 151 -2.59 -1.96 -2.18
N LEU A 152 -3.76 -2.44 -2.59
CA LEU A 152 -5.07 -1.98 -2.11
C LEU A 152 -5.67 -3.08 -1.25
N ALA A 153 -5.91 -2.77 0.03
CA ALA A 153 -6.60 -3.66 0.94
C ALA A 153 -8.11 -3.38 0.92
N LEU A 154 -8.90 -4.42 1.19
CA LEU A 154 -10.34 -4.36 1.35
C LEU A 154 -10.75 -4.65 2.80
N PRO A 155 -10.43 -3.79 3.77
CA PRO A 155 -10.82 -3.99 5.16
C PRO A 155 -12.31 -3.75 5.39
N ASP A 156 -12.84 -4.34 6.46
CA ASP A 156 -14.02 -3.79 7.14
C ASP A 156 -13.64 -2.61 8.07
N THR A 157 -14.63 -1.90 8.62
CA THR A 157 -14.36 -0.73 9.45
C THR A 157 -13.61 -1.07 10.76
N GLY A 158 -13.81 -2.27 11.32
CA GLY A 158 -13.08 -2.74 12.50
C GLY A 158 -11.61 -2.95 12.19
N GLN A 159 -11.31 -3.55 11.05
CA GLN A 159 -9.96 -3.74 10.52
C GLN A 159 -9.27 -2.41 10.23
N MET A 160 -9.96 -1.45 9.60
CA MET A 160 -9.43 -0.10 9.38
C MET A 160 -9.01 0.58 10.70
N ARG A 161 -9.87 0.52 11.73
CA ARG A 161 -9.56 1.08 13.06
C ARG A 161 -8.34 0.42 13.65
N LYS A 162 -8.31 -0.92 13.69
CA LYS A 162 -7.19 -1.69 14.23
C LYS A 162 -5.86 -1.37 13.55
N MET A 163 -5.84 -1.26 12.23
CA MET A 163 -4.64 -0.86 11.46
C MET A 163 -4.19 0.57 11.79
N THR A 164 -5.14 1.48 12.02
CA THR A 164 -4.83 2.88 12.28
C THR A 164 -4.39 3.10 13.72
N ASP A 165 -5.05 2.45 14.67
CA ASP A 165 -4.66 2.40 16.08
C ASP A 165 -3.27 1.81 16.24
N TRP A 166 -2.95 0.78 15.43
CA TRP A 166 -1.59 0.28 15.32
C TRP A 166 -0.65 1.40 14.88
N LEU A 167 -0.81 1.99 13.69
CA LEU A 167 0.09 3.05 13.20
C LEU A 167 0.30 4.20 14.20
N ASN A 168 -0.76 4.52 14.94
CA ASN A 168 -0.80 5.59 15.91
C ASN A 168 -0.02 5.31 17.22
N ALA A 169 0.22 4.04 17.56
CA ALA A 169 1.03 3.62 18.71
C ALA A 169 0.74 4.38 20.03
N GLY A 170 -0.53 4.71 20.28
CA GLY A 170 -0.98 5.45 21.46
C GLY A 170 -1.22 6.96 21.25
N SER A 171 -0.81 7.55 20.13
CA SER A 171 -1.28 8.88 19.68
C SER A 171 -2.64 8.74 19.00
N SER A 172 -3.60 9.62 19.21
CA SER A 172 -4.90 9.51 18.50
C SER A 172 -4.95 10.27 17.17
N THR A 173 -3.92 11.05 16.83
CA THR A 173 -4.02 12.06 15.76
C THR A 173 -2.89 12.03 14.73
N ASP A 174 -1.91 11.15 14.88
CA ASP A 174 -0.74 11.10 14.01
C ASP A 174 -1.10 10.59 12.61
N TRP A 175 -1.89 9.51 12.56
CA TRP A 175 -2.41 8.92 11.34
C TRP A 175 -3.91 9.16 11.20
N ARG A 176 -4.32 9.60 10.01
CA ARG A 176 -5.72 9.92 9.69
C ARG A 176 -6.16 9.25 8.40
N TRP A 177 -7.45 8.95 8.31
CA TRP A 177 -8.09 8.50 7.08
C TRP A 177 -8.38 9.69 6.19
N CYS A 178 -7.76 9.70 5.02
CA CYS A 178 -7.92 10.75 4.04
C CYS A 178 -8.38 10.17 2.70
N ARG A 179 -9.00 11.02 1.89
CA ARG A 179 -9.22 10.77 0.45
C ARG A 179 -8.27 11.63 -0.34
N LEU A 180 -7.66 11.05 -1.36
CA LEU A 180 -6.70 11.77 -2.20
C LEU A 180 -7.44 12.72 -3.15
N ALA A 181 -6.93 13.94 -3.31
CA ALA A 181 -7.45 14.91 -4.29
C ALA A 181 -6.63 14.92 -5.59
N GLU A 182 -5.65 14.03 -5.71
CA GLU A 182 -4.69 14.00 -6.82
C GLU A 182 -4.11 12.62 -7.05
N GLY A 183 -3.40 12.48 -8.17
CA GLY A 183 -2.90 11.20 -8.68
C GLY A 183 -4.01 10.37 -9.30
N SER A 184 -3.71 9.10 -9.56
CA SER A 184 -4.71 8.11 -9.95
C SER A 184 -4.31 6.72 -9.47
N ILE A 185 -5.30 5.85 -9.30
CA ILE A 185 -5.08 4.46 -8.91
C ILE A 185 -5.73 3.56 -9.96
N HIS A 186 -4.96 2.62 -10.49
CA HIS A 186 -5.43 1.66 -11.49
C HIS A 186 -5.27 0.23 -10.98
N ILE A 187 -6.20 -0.64 -11.34
CA ILE A 187 -5.97 -2.08 -11.18
C ILE A 187 -4.77 -2.48 -12.04
N THR A 188 -3.83 -3.26 -11.49
CA THR A 188 -2.64 -3.68 -12.23
C THR A 188 -2.43 -5.19 -12.18
N PRO A 189 -2.64 -5.90 -13.31
CA PRO A 189 -2.21 -7.29 -13.45
C PRO A 189 -0.70 -7.42 -13.68
N ASP A 190 -0.01 -6.32 -14.01
CA ASP A 190 1.43 -6.34 -14.29
C ASP A 190 2.25 -6.53 -12.99
N GLU A 191 2.75 -7.76 -12.79
CA GLU A 191 3.64 -8.08 -11.67
C GLU A 191 5.09 -7.54 -11.84
N ASN A 192 5.42 -7.07 -13.03
CA ASN A 192 6.76 -6.65 -13.44
C ASN A 192 6.88 -5.15 -13.67
N LEU A 193 5.81 -4.37 -13.43
CA LEU A 193 5.83 -2.91 -13.51
C LEU A 193 6.98 -2.36 -12.65
N GLN A 194 7.97 -1.76 -13.32
CA GLN A 194 9.09 -1.09 -12.67
C GLN A 194 8.73 0.38 -12.44
N ALA A 195 8.99 0.88 -11.24
CA ALA A 195 8.90 2.31 -10.96
C ALA A 195 10.03 3.06 -11.70
N PRO A 196 9.87 4.38 -11.96
CA PRO A 196 10.93 5.19 -12.53
C PRO A 196 12.24 5.07 -11.75
N THR A 197 13.37 5.09 -12.45
CA THR A 197 14.70 5.05 -11.84
C THR A 197 15.11 6.43 -11.30
N GLN A 198 16.23 6.51 -10.57
CA GLN A 198 16.76 7.79 -10.12
C GLN A 198 17.19 8.70 -11.29
N ASP A 199 17.66 8.12 -12.39
CA ASP A 199 18.16 8.88 -13.55
C ASP A 199 17.04 9.55 -14.35
N MET A 200 15.80 9.05 -14.21
CA MET A 200 14.61 9.62 -14.85
C MET A 200 14.06 10.85 -14.11
N LEU A 201 14.59 11.15 -12.91
CA LEU A 201 14.15 12.29 -12.11
C LEU A 201 14.84 13.58 -12.56
N VAL A 202 14.03 14.57 -12.89
CA VAL A 202 14.46 15.94 -13.16
C VAL A 202 14.14 16.82 -11.96
N TRP A 203 15.10 17.66 -11.57
CA TRP A 203 14.96 18.65 -10.51
C TRP A 203 15.06 20.05 -11.09
N ASP A 204 14.03 20.87 -10.92
CA ASP A 204 13.97 22.23 -11.43
C ASP A 204 14.39 23.31 -10.43
N GLY A 205 14.78 22.92 -9.21
CA GLY A 205 15.08 23.83 -8.11
C GLY A 205 14.01 23.87 -7.02
N ASP A 206 12.81 23.35 -7.28
CA ASP A 206 11.68 23.35 -6.34
C ASP A 206 10.97 21.99 -6.21
N SER A 207 10.79 21.27 -7.32
CA SER A 207 10.11 19.98 -7.36
C SER A 207 10.82 18.92 -8.21
N GLU A 208 10.69 17.66 -7.80
CA GLU A 208 11.15 16.51 -8.60
C GLU A 208 9.98 15.97 -9.43
N ARG A 209 10.25 15.74 -10.72
CA ARG A 209 9.29 15.11 -11.64
C ARG A 209 9.98 14.08 -12.52
N VAL A 210 9.18 13.23 -13.14
CA VAL A 210 9.59 12.35 -14.23
C VAL A 210 9.01 12.91 -15.52
N GLU A 211 9.85 13.19 -16.51
CA GLU A 211 9.41 13.71 -17.81
C GLU A 211 9.17 12.60 -18.84
N ASP A 212 9.74 11.41 -18.59
CA ASP A 212 9.53 10.24 -19.42
C ASP A 212 8.06 9.79 -19.39
N ALA A 213 7.59 9.26 -20.53
CA ALA A 213 6.23 8.77 -20.64
C ALA A 213 6.02 7.52 -19.77
N ALA A 214 5.04 7.57 -18.89
CA ALA A 214 4.63 6.42 -18.10
C ALA A 214 4.08 5.30 -19.00
N PRO A 215 4.33 4.02 -18.70
CA PRO A 215 3.67 2.91 -19.38
C PRO A 215 2.15 3.05 -19.31
N LYS A 216 1.40 2.61 -20.32
CA LYS A 216 -0.07 2.67 -20.28
C LYS A 216 -0.60 1.78 -19.12
N PRO A 217 -1.54 2.25 -18.29
CA PRO A 217 -2.24 1.39 -17.34
C PRO A 217 -2.94 0.22 -18.05
N LEU A 218 -2.90 -0.97 -17.44
CA LEU A 218 -3.49 -2.20 -18.02
C LEU A 218 -4.88 -2.55 -17.48
N GLY A 219 -5.36 -1.82 -16.47
CA GLY A 219 -6.66 -2.02 -15.87
C GLY A 219 -7.37 -0.69 -15.58
N PRO A 220 -8.66 -0.73 -15.23
CA PRO A 220 -9.48 0.45 -15.02
C PRO A 220 -8.98 1.30 -13.86
N ALA A 221 -9.25 2.60 -13.96
CA ALA A 221 -9.03 3.57 -12.90
C ALA A 221 -10.10 3.45 -11.80
N LEU A 222 -9.69 3.72 -10.56
CA LEU A 222 -10.58 3.82 -9.41
C LEU A 222 -10.97 5.28 -9.16
N ASN A 223 -12.22 5.50 -8.78
CA ASN A 223 -12.65 6.79 -8.28
C ASN A 223 -12.00 7.08 -6.91
N LEU A 224 -11.10 8.07 -6.86
CA LEU A 224 -10.37 8.42 -5.64
C LEU A 224 -11.27 8.87 -4.47
N SER A 225 -12.48 9.37 -4.75
CA SER A 225 -13.44 9.71 -3.69
C SER A 225 -13.95 8.49 -2.92
N GLU A 226 -13.77 7.29 -3.47
CA GLU A 226 -14.15 6.03 -2.85
C GLU A 226 -12.97 5.32 -2.16
N VAL A 227 -11.73 5.78 -2.39
CA VAL A 227 -10.51 5.20 -1.82
C VAL A 227 -10.07 5.97 -0.59
N THR A 228 -9.94 5.26 0.52
CA THR A 228 -9.37 5.81 1.77
C THR A 228 -7.90 5.46 1.88
N VAL A 229 -7.09 6.38 2.41
CA VAL A 229 -5.65 6.20 2.63
C VAL A 229 -5.30 6.62 4.06
N PRO A 230 -4.54 5.82 4.83
CA PRO A 230 -3.96 6.27 6.08
C PRO A 230 -2.75 7.18 5.79
N LEU A 231 -2.85 8.45 6.12
CA LEU A 231 -1.76 9.42 5.95
C LEU A 231 -1.24 9.91 7.30
N PHE A 232 0.08 10.09 7.39
CA PHE A 232 0.71 10.68 8.56
C PHE A 232 0.61 12.20 8.48
N THR A 233 -0.12 12.81 9.42
CA THR A 233 -0.51 14.23 9.35
C THR A 233 0.22 15.13 10.35
N ARG A 234 0.98 14.57 11.30
CA ARG A 234 1.62 15.35 12.39
C ARG A 234 2.98 15.95 12.02
N GLN A 235 3.90 15.17 11.46
CA GLN A 235 5.28 15.63 11.15
C GLN A 235 5.79 15.10 9.82
N GLY A 236 5.09 15.50 8.75
CA GLY A 236 5.66 15.65 7.43
C GLY A 236 6.27 14.43 6.75
N ILE A 237 6.74 14.69 5.53
CA ILE A 237 7.48 13.75 4.70
C ILE A 237 8.96 14.12 4.80
N TYR A 238 9.83 13.11 4.86
CA TYR A 238 11.26 13.35 4.96
C TYR A 238 11.75 14.25 3.81
N ASP A 239 12.38 15.36 4.16
CA ASP A 239 12.95 16.32 3.20
C ASP A 239 14.46 16.11 3.04
N HIS A 240 14.89 15.64 1.88
CA HIS A 240 16.30 15.53 1.57
C HIS A 240 16.78 16.73 0.75
N ARG A 241 17.02 17.86 1.44
CA ARG A 241 17.50 19.11 0.82
C ARG A 241 16.61 19.57 -0.34
N GLY A 242 15.30 19.56 -0.14
CA GLY A 242 14.28 19.90 -1.14
C GLY A 242 13.69 18.69 -1.88
N ARG A 243 14.33 17.51 -1.80
CA ARG A 243 13.99 16.31 -2.59
C ARG A 243 13.27 15.23 -1.77
N ILE A 244 12.53 14.35 -2.44
CA ILE A 244 11.73 13.28 -1.81
C ILE A 244 12.54 11.98 -1.76
N ALA A 245 12.65 11.38 -0.57
CA ALA A 245 13.25 10.06 -0.41
C ALA A 245 12.23 8.95 -0.71
N ARG A 246 12.21 8.45 -1.95
CA ARG A 246 11.27 7.41 -2.40
C ARG A 246 11.69 6.02 -1.89
N CYS A 247 10.73 5.22 -1.44
CA CYS A 247 10.99 3.88 -0.90
C CYS A 247 11.66 2.97 -1.94
N VAL A 248 11.26 3.07 -3.22
CA VAL A 248 11.83 2.25 -4.31
C VAL A 248 13.30 2.55 -4.59
N HIS A 249 13.79 3.74 -4.24
CA HIS A 249 15.17 4.17 -4.49
C HIS A 249 16.06 4.03 -3.26
N PHE A 250 15.46 4.17 -2.08
CA PHE A 250 16.14 4.12 -0.80
C PHE A 250 15.44 3.10 0.11
N PRO A 251 15.86 1.82 0.07
CA PRO A 251 15.42 0.83 1.04
C PRO A 251 15.75 1.31 2.46
N GLN A 252 15.00 0.83 3.46
CA GLN A 252 15.03 1.47 4.78
C GLN A 252 16.42 1.60 5.40
N ARG A 253 17.26 0.57 5.30
CA ARG A 253 18.63 0.62 5.83
C ARG A 253 19.44 1.76 5.20
N LYS A 254 19.38 1.89 3.87
CA LYS A 254 20.04 2.97 3.13
C LYS A 254 19.47 4.33 3.52
N PHE A 255 18.14 4.43 3.58
CA PHE A 255 17.47 5.64 4.05
C PHE A 255 17.93 6.06 5.45
N HIS A 256 17.91 5.13 6.43
CA HIS A 256 18.23 5.42 7.82
C HIS A 256 19.70 5.84 8.02
N HIS A 257 20.65 5.17 7.38
CA HIS A 257 22.08 5.47 7.57
C HIS A 257 22.52 6.70 6.76
N ASP A 258 22.12 6.77 5.50
CA ASP A 258 22.74 7.69 4.54
C ASP A 258 21.96 9.01 4.44
N LEU A 259 20.62 8.94 4.53
CA LEU A 259 19.76 10.09 4.28
C LEU A 259 19.21 10.67 5.58
N TYR A 260 18.58 9.86 6.43
CA TYR A 260 17.75 10.30 7.55
C TYR A 260 18.51 11.22 8.51
N ARG A 261 17.95 12.41 8.74
CA ARG A 261 18.37 13.38 9.74
C ARG A 261 17.11 13.93 10.39
N ARG A 262 16.97 13.70 11.70
CA ARG A 262 15.78 14.13 12.46
C ARG A 262 15.56 15.63 12.33
N GLY A 263 14.31 16.04 12.09
CA GLY A 263 13.91 17.44 11.95
C GLY A 263 13.91 17.95 10.51
N SER A 264 14.20 17.08 9.54
CA SER A 264 14.13 17.40 8.11
C SER A 264 12.81 16.88 7.54
N ALA A 265 11.74 17.69 7.65
CA ALA A 265 10.41 17.32 7.19
C ALA A 265 9.72 18.46 6.44
N LYS A 266 9.11 18.15 5.29
CA LYS A 266 8.16 19.06 4.62
C LYS A 266 6.79 18.96 5.31
N PRO A 267 6.04 20.07 5.48
CA PRO A 267 4.66 20.01 5.94
C PRO A 267 3.83 19.05 5.08
N TRP A 268 3.03 18.19 5.70
CA TRP A 268 2.26 17.18 4.97
C TRP A 268 1.34 17.77 3.89
N ASN A 269 0.70 18.89 4.17
CA ASN A 269 -0.21 19.56 3.23
C ASN A 269 0.50 20.27 2.07
N SER A 270 1.83 20.40 2.09
CA SER A 270 2.58 20.91 0.94
C SER A 270 3.01 19.81 -0.04
N VAL A 271 2.94 18.55 0.38
CA VAL A 271 3.46 17.40 -0.38
C VAL A 271 2.39 16.45 -0.89
N ILE A 272 1.16 16.54 -0.35
CA ILE A 272 0.02 15.80 -0.88
C ILE A 272 -1.28 16.57 -0.62
N SER A 273 -2.23 16.51 -1.57
CA SER A 273 -3.55 17.12 -1.46
C SER A 273 -4.63 16.09 -1.15
N THR A 274 -5.53 16.43 -0.23
CA THR A 274 -6.67 15.59 0.16
C THR A 274 -7.98 16.33 0.05
N GLN A 275 -9.07 15.57 -0.14
CA GLN A 275 -10.45 16.07 -0.20
C GLN A 275 -10.99 16.42 1.19
#